data_AF-A0A960IFR8-F1
#
_entry.id   AF-A0A960IFR8-F1
#
_cell.length_a   1.000
_cell.length_b   1.000
_cell.length_c   1.000
_cell.angle_alpha   90.00
_cell.angle_beta   90.00
_cell.angle_gamma   90.00
#
_symmetry.space_group_name_H-M   'P 1'
#
loop_
_entity.id
_entity.type
_entity.pdbx_description
1 polymer ?
#
loop_
_entity_poly.entity_id
_entity_poly.type
_entity_poly.pdbx_seq_one_letter_code
_entity_poly.pdbx_strand_id
1 'polypeptide(L)'
;SEDPLPQRAHRDAAGTIRVVDRYLSFTDVTDNAFDKIRQAGCDNPAVLIRLLESVTLLGPQMRTDEQRRALRSQADMVWEGAEANLSIGGDLADVRLRYDEAVLALGQVETVP
;
A
#
# COMPACT_ATOMS: atom_id res chain seq x y z
N SER A 1 8.62 6.23 -15.12
CA SER A 1 8.73 7.68 -15.41
C SER A 1 8.92 8.36 -14.08
N GLU A 2 10.02 9.09 -13.86
CA GLU A 2 10.18 9.87 -12.63
C GLU A 2 9.32 11.13 -12.75
N ASP A 3 8.05 11.03 -12.35
CA ASP A 3 7.26 12.24 -12.12
C ASP A 3 7.95 13.06 -11.02
N PRO A 4 8.10 14.38 -11.21
CA PRO A 4 8.79 15.20 -10.23
C PRO A 4 8.04 15.16 -8.90
N LEU A 5 8.77 14.85 -7.82
CA LEU A 5 8.23 14.79 -6.46
C LEU A 5 7.34 16.01 -6.15
N PRO A 6 6.20 15.80 -5.46
CA PRO A 6 5.31 16.90 -5.08
C PRO A 6 6.06 17.94 -4.25
N GLN A 7 5.69 19.20 -4.46
CA GLN A 7 6.35 20.33 -3.82
C GLN A 7 5.44 20.98 -2.79
N ARG A 8 5.97 21.29 -1.60
CA ARG A 8 5.26 22.02 -0.56
C ARG A 8 5.94 23.36 -0.28
N ALA A 9 5.20 24.44 -0.42
CA ALA A 9 5.66 25.77 -0.03
C ALA A 9 5.37 26.04 1.45
N HIS A 10 6.42 26.27 2.23
CA HIS A 10 6.35 26.72 3.61
C HIS A 10 6.42 28.24 3.65
N ARG A 11 5.43 28.85 4.29
CA ARG A 11 5.26 30.31 4.36
C ARG A 11 5.51 30.81 5.77
N ASP A 12 6.06 32.01 5.88
CA ASP A 12 6.15 32.71 7.16
C ASP A 12 4.79 33.28 7.60
N ALA A 13 4.76 33.91 8.77
CA ALA A 13 3.57 34.56 9.32
C ALA A 13 3.00 35.69 8.44
N ALA A 14 3.81 36.26 7.52
CA ALA A 14 3.38 37.26 6.56
C ALA A 14 2.93 36.65 5.22
N GLY A 15 2.90 35.31 5.10
CA GLY A 15 2.49 34.59 3.90
C GLY A 15 3.58 34.47 2.82
N THR A 16 4.79 34.95 3.09
CA THR A 16 5.92 34.90 2.16
C THR A 16 6.50 33.49 2.13
N ILE A 17 6.67 32.91 0.92
CA ILE A 17 7.32 31.60 0.78
C ILE A 17 8.77 31.72 1.23
N ARG A 18 9.16 30.90 2.21
CA ARG A 18 10.53 30.82 2.72
C ARG A 18 11.25 29.55 2.29
N VAL A 19 10.50 28.45 2.14
CA VAL A 19 11.04 27.15 1.73
C VAL A 19 10.07 26.48 0.76
N VAL A 20 10.59 25.83 -0.27
CA VAL A 20 9.85 24.88 -1.09
C VAL A 20 10.53 23.53 -0.88
N ASP A 21 9.86 22.59 -0.21
CA ASP A 21 10.36 21.22 -0.09
C ASP A 21 9.84 20.34 -1.22
N ARG A 22 10.56 19.24 -1.47
CA ARG A 22 10.08 18.10 -2.26
C ARG A 22 9.94 16.94 -1.28
N TYR A 23 8.80 16.29 -1.26
CA TYR A 23 8.52 15.20 -0.32
C TYR A 23 8.01 13.96 -1.05
N LEU A 24 8.20 12.80 -0.42
CA LEU A 24 7.49 11.58 -0.82
C LEU A 24 6.16 11.55 -0.05
N SER A 25 5.05 11.41 -0.77
CA SER A 25 3.77 11.17 -0.13
C SER A 25 3.73 9.76 0.48
N PHE A 26 2.77 9.52 1.37
CA PHE A 26 2.55 8.18 1.91
C PHE A 26 2.32 7.16 0.79
N THR A 27 1.52 7.55 -0.22
CA THR A 27 1.25 6.75 -1.40
C THR A 27 2.54 6.44 -2.15
N ASP A 28 3.39 7.43 -2.41
CA ASP A 28 4.66 7.21 -3.12
C ASP A 28 5.56 6.21 -2.38
N VAL A 29 5.67 6.33 -1.05
CA VAL A 29 6.48 5.40 -0.24
C VAL A 29 5.88 3.99 -0.27
N THR A 30 4.57 3.90 -0.11
CA THR A 30 3.83 2.63 -0.10
C THR A 30 3.98 1.90 -1.43
N ASP A 31 3.73 2.60 -2.53
CA ASP A 31 3.82 2.04 -3.87
C ASP A 31 5.24 1.56 -4.17
N ASN A 32 6.24 2.40 -3.94
CA ASN A 32 7.64 2.03 -4.19
C ASN A 32 8.12 0.84 -3.36
N ALA A 33 7.65 0.70 -2.11
CA ALA A 33 8.02 -0.42 -1.25
C ALA A 33 7.36 -1.73 -1.70
N PHE A 34 6.05 -1.71 -1.95
CA PHE A 34 5.29 -2.90 -2.32
C PHE A 34 5.60 -3.36 -3.75
N ASP A 35 5.69 -2.44 -4.72
CA ASP A 35 5.90 -2.79 -6.12
C ASP A 35 7.16 -3.61 -6.33
N LYS A 36 8.28 -3.18 -5.74
CA LYS A 36 9.57 -3.87 -5.92
C LYS A 36 9.55 -5.27 -5.31
N ILE A 37 8.95 -5.44 -4.14
CA ILE A 37 8.86 -6.74 -3.47
C ILE A 37 7.90 -7.65 -4.25
N ARG A 38 6.73 -7.13 -4.66
CA ARG A 38 5.75 -7.85 -5.46
C ARG A 38 6.34 -8.30 -6.79
N GLN A 39 7.03 -7.42 -7.52
CA GLN A 39 7.65 -7.74 -8.81
C GLN A 39 8.77 -8.78 -8.66
N ALA A 40 9.57 -8.70 -7.59
CA ALA A 40 10.66 -9.64 -7.36
C ALA A 40 10.18 -11.02 -6.87
N GLY A 41 8.99 -11.11 -6.25
CA GLY A 41 8.42 -12.34 -5.71
C GLY A 41 7.08 -12.74 -6.34
N CYS A 42 6.82 -12.33 -7.59
CA CYS A 42 5.51 -12.50 -8.23
C CYS A 42 5.08 -13.96 -8.40
N ASP A 43 6.03 -14.89 -8.43
CA ASP A 43 5.83 -16.35 -8.52
C ASP A 43 6.05 -17.07 -7.18
N ASN A 44 6.27 -16.33 -6.09
CA ASN A 44 6.55 -16.88 -4.77
C ASN A 44 5.37 -16.62 -3.80
N PRO A 45 4.52 -17.62 -3.52
CA PRO A 45 3.33 -17.42 -2.71
C PRO A 45 3.65 -16.95 -1.28
N ALA A 46 4.76 -17.37 -0.69
CA ALA A 46 5.15 -16.94 0.65
C ALA A 46 5.45 -15.43 0.73
N VAL A 47 6.02 -14.86 -0.35
CA VAL A 47 6.28 -13.41 -0.44
C VAL A 47 4.96 -12.65 -0.59
N LEU A 48 4.08 -13.10 -1.48
CA LEU A 48 2.77 -12.47 -1.70
C LEU A 48 1.91 -12.50 -0.43
N ILE A 49 1.88 -13.64 0.26
CA ILE A 49 1.23 -13.79 1.57
C ILE A 49 1.77 -12.77 2.58
N ARG A 50 3.09 -12.60 2.67
CA ARG A 50 3.69 -11.66 3.62
C ARG A 50 3.37 -10.20 3.29
N LEU A 51 3.28 -9.84 2.01
CA LEU A 51 2.84 -8.51 1.60
C LEU A 51 1.40 -8.25 2.07
N LEU A 52 0.50 -9.21 1.88
CA LEU A 52 -0.89 -9.09 2.33
C LEU A 52 -1.02 -9.05 3.86
N GLU A 53 -0.27 -9.87 4.59
CA GLU A 53 -0.18 -9.78 6.06
C GLU A 53 0.28 -8.40 6.54
N SER A 54 1.21 -7.78 5.80
CA SER A 54 1.65 -6.41 6.11
C SER A 54 0.54 -5.39 5.90
N VAL A 55 -0.30 -5.55 4.87
CA VAL A 55 -1.49 -4.72 4.67
C VAL A 55 -2.49 -4.92 5.83
N THR A 56 -2.76 -6.16 6.23
CA THR A 56 -3.63 -6.48 7.37
C THR A 56 -3.16 -5.80 8.66
N LEU A 57 -1.84 -5.82 8.92
CA LEU A 57 -1.25 -5.19 10.09
C LEU A 57 -1.33 -3.65 10.05
N LEU A 58 -1.12 -3.06 8.87
CA LEU A 58 -1.10 -1.60 8.69
C LEU A 58 -2.50 -0.99 8.61
N GLY A 59 -3.49 -1.72 8.09
CA GLY A 59 -4.84 -1.23 7.84
C GLY A 59 -5.48 -0.47 9.00
N PRO A 60 -5.54 -1.03 10.23
CA PRO A 60 -6.10 -0.35 11.40
C PRO A 60 -5.35 0.92 11.82
N GLN A 61 -4.08 1.06 11.43
CA GLN A 61 -3.24 2.21 11.79
C GLN A 61 -3.43 3.39 10.84
N MET A 62 -4.09 3.20 9.70
CA MET A 62 -4.31 4.25 8.70
C MET A 62 -5.34 5.26 9.20
N ARG A 63 -4.97 6.54 9.14
CA ARG A 63 -5.77 7.65 9.69
C ARG A 63 -6.61 8.36 8.65
N THR A 64 -6.28 8.22 7.36
CA THR A 64 -7.02 8.86 6.27
C THR A 64 -7.49 7.83 5.25
N ASP A 65 -8.57 8.17 4.54
CA ASP A 65 -9.07 7.32 3.45
C ASP A 65 -8.07 7.20 2.30
N GLU A 66 -7.25 8.23 2.07
CA GLU A 66 -6.18 8.19 1.07
C GLU A 66 -5.15 7.11 1.41
N GLN A 67 -4.71 7.04 2.67
CA GLN A 67 -3.78 6.00 3.13
C GLN A 67 -4.39 4.60 2.99
N ARG A 68 -5.66 4.43 3.36
CA ARG A 68 -6.37 3.14 3.20
C ARG A 68 -6.50 2.75 1.74
N ARG A 69 -6.80 3.71 0.85
CA ARG A 69 -6.89 3.47 -0.60
C ARG A 69 -5.54 3.07 -1.19
N ALA A 70 -4.43 3.69 -0.75
CA ALA A 70 -3.10 3.31 -1.20
C ALA A 70 -2.77 1.85 -0.84
N LEU A 71 -2.99 1.47 0.43
CA LEU A 71 -2.82 0.07 0.86
C LEU A 71 -3.78 -0.90 0.14
N ARG A 72 -5.04 -0.49 -0.07
CA ARG A 72 -6.02 -1.28 -0.82
C ARG A 72 -5.55 -1.57 -2.24
N SER A 73 -5.07 -0.54 -2.94
CA SER A 73 -4.56 -0.67 -4.30
C SER A 73 -3.38 -1.64 -4.38
N GLN A 74 -2.50 -1.64 -3.37
CA GLN A 74 -1.39 -2.59 -3.31
C GLN A 74 -1.86 -4.03 -3.04
N ALA A 75 -2.84 -4.23 -2.15
CA ALA A 75 -3.43 -5.55 -1.93
C ALA A 75 -4.08 -6.11 -3.20
N ASP A 76 -4.83 -5.27 -3.94
CA ASP A 76 -5.46 -5.63 -5.21
C ASP A 76 -4.40 -6.04 -6.25
N MET A 77 -3.32 -5.26 -6.36
CA MET A 77 -2.20 -5.55 -7.27
C MET A 77 -1.42 -6.82 -6.93
N VAL A 78 -1.32 -7.17 -5.64
CA VAL A 78 -0.72 -8.44 -5.20
C VAL A 78 -1.63 -9.62 -5.56
N TRP A 79 -2.93 -9.48 -5.36
CA TRP A 79 -3.91 -10.50 -5.71
C TRP A 79 -3.93 -10.77 -7.22
N GLU A 80 -4.01 -9.72 -8.04
CA GLU A 80 -3.95 -9.84 -9.51
C GLU A 80 -2.64 -10.52 -9.96
N GLY A 81 -1.52 -10.16 -9.34
CA GLY A 81 -0.23 -10.80 -9.59
C GLY A 81 -0.23 -12.29 -9.25
N ALA A 82 -0.87 -12.69 -8.15
CA ALA A 82 -1.01 -14.08 -7.76
C ALA A 82 -1.85 -14.88 -8.78
N GLU A 83 -2.99 -14.33 -9.20
CA GLU A 83 -3.86 -14.96 -10.22
C GLU A 83 -3.14 -15.15 -11.55
N ALA A 84 -2.26 -14.21 -11.92
CA ALA A 84 -1.52 -14.27 -13.17
C ALA A 84 -0.33 -15.24 -13.17
N ASN A 85 0.32 -15.46 -12.02
CA ASN A 85 1.63 -16.14 -11.96
C ASN A 85 1.62 -17.48 -11.21
N LEU A 86 0.66 -17.72 -10.30
CA LEU A 86 0.61 -18.97 -9.54
C LEU A 86 -0.20 -20.05 -10.29
N SER A 87 0.38 -21.24 -10.41
CA SER A 87 -0.26 -22.39 -11.08
C SER A 87 -0.83 -23.43 -10.11
N ILE A 88 -0.40 -23.41 -8.84
CA ILE A 88 -0.85 -24.33 -7.82
C ILE A 88 -2.08 -23.73 -7.13
N GLY A 89 -3.23 -24.41 -7.25
CA GLY A 89 -4.50 -23.91 -6.69
C GLY A 89 -4.51 -23.76 -5.17
N GLY A 90 -3.74 -24.60 -4.45
CA GLY A 90 -3.59 -24.46 -2.99
C GLY A 90 -2.90 -23.16 -2.61
N ASP A 91 -1.79 -22.83 -3.27
CA ASP A 91 -1.06 -21.57 -3.05
C ASP A 91 -1.94 -20.35 -3.37
N LEU A 92 -2.72 -20.41 -4.46
CA LEU A 92 -3.65 -19.35 -4.82
C LEU A 92 -4.76 -19.18 -3.76
N ALA A 93 -5.27 -20.26 -3.19
CA ALA A 93 -6.27 -20.22 -2.12
C ALA A 93 -5.70 -19.61 -0.82
N ASP A 94 -4.45 -19.93 -0.47
CA ASP A 94 -3.78 -19.36 0.70
C ASP A 94 -3.54 -17.86 0.54
N VAL A 95 -3.11 -17.42 -0.66
CA VAL A 95 -2.98 -15.99 -0.98
C VAL A 95 -4.35 -15.30 -0.94
N ARG A 96 -5.40 -15.95 -1.46
CA ARG A 96 -6.76 -15.41 -1.45
C ARG A 96 -7.26 -15.14 -0.04
N LEU A 97 -7.05 -16.08 0.87
CA LEU A 97 -7.44 -15.94 2.28
C LEU A 97 -6.80 -14.68 2.90
N ARG A 98 -5.51 -14.47 2.68
CA ARG A 98 -4.78 -13.30 3.20
C ARG A 98 -5.21 -12.00 2.54
N TYR A 99 -5.59 -12.05 1.26
CA TYR A 99 -6.15 -10.89 0.57
C TYR A 99 -7.49 -10.47 1.17
N ASP A 100 -8.38 -11.44 1.41
CA ASP A 100 -9.69 -11.16 2.02
C ASP A 100 -9.53 -10.60 3.46
N GLU A 101 -8.58 -11.14 4.25
CA GLU A 101 -8.21 -10.59 5.57
C GLU A 101 -7.69 -9.14 5.48
N ALA A 102 -6.84 -8.83 4.50
CA ALA A 102 -6.29 -7.50 4.27
C ALA A 102 -7.39 -6.49 3.90
N VAL A 103 -8.31 -6.86 3.01
CA VAL A 103 -9.45 -6.02 2.61
C VAL A 103 -10.37 -5.74 3.81
N LEU A 104 -10.63 -6.75 4.64
CA LEU A 104 -11.42 -6.58 5.86
C LEU A 104 -10.75 -5.61 6.84
N ALA A 105 -9.44 -5.73 7.06
CA ALA A 105 -8.69 -4.86 7.96
C ALA A 105 -8.68 -3.38 7.50
N LEU A 106 -8.76 -3.13 6.19
CA LEU A 106 -8.88 -1.80 5.62
C LEU A 106 -10.28 -1.19 5.74
N GLY A 107 -11.31 -2.01 5.99
CA GLY A 107 -12.70 -1.59 6.16
C GLY A 107 -13.13 -1.34 7.62
N GLN A 108 -12.30 -1.72 8.60
CA GLN A 108 -12.56 -1.48 10.02
C GLN A 108 -12.31 0.00 10.34
N VAL A 109 -13.38 0.78 10.53
CA VAL A 109 -13.30 2.09 11.17
C VAL A 109 -13.42 1.84 12.67
N GLU A 110 -12.31 1.89 13.40
CA GLU A 110 -12.36 1.95 14.87
C GLU A 110 -13.04 3.27 15.25
N THR A 111 -14.33 3.19 15.57
CA THR A 111 -15.04 4.26 16.28
C THR A 111 -14.54 4.25 17.71
N VAL A 112 -13.57 5.12 18.02
CA VAL A 112 -13.13 5.37 19.40
C VAL A 112 -14.03 6.46 20.01
N PRO A 113 -14.84 6.17 21.04
CA PRO A 113 -15.17 7.13 22.09
C PRO A 113 -14.10 7.16 23.18
#